data_AF-A0A7C6KTQ2-F1
#
_entry.id   AF-A0A7C6KTQ2-F1
#
_cell.length_a   1.000
_cell.length_b   1.000
_cell.length_c   1.000
_cell.angle_alpha   90.00
_cell.angle_beta   90.00
_cell.angle_gamma   90.00
#
_symmetry.space_group_name_H-M   'P 1'
#
loop_
_entity.id
_entity.type
_entity.pdbx_description
1 polymer ?
#
loop_
_entity_poly.entity_id
_entity_poly.type
_entity_poly.pdbx_seq_one_letter_code
_entity_poly.pdbx_strand_id
1 'polypeptide(L)'
;MKKIANQFLANYVLVFIISLLLAFFALLLMDFADHVISDTLVKNNYTAEILMEDDYRQIDPTPVINNGGGVQVINSNYEVVYSAGLNTFAKDKLTPAEFTDFLLAAKQTGVPYSYDIRYNDRGQ
;
A
#
# COMPACT_ATOMS: atom_id res chain seq x y z
N MET A 1 48.91 37.06 -8.31
CA MET A 1 47.69 36.66 -9.05
C MET A 1 47.43 35.15 -9.03
N LYS A 2 48.40 34.26 -9.30
CA LYS A 2 48.20 32.78 -9.31
C LYS A 2 47.63 32.20 -7.98
N LYS A 3 48.00 32.75 -6.82
CA LYS A 3 47.57 32.25 -5.50
C LYS A 3 46.07 32.47 -5.23
N ILE A 4 45.55 33.61 -5.68
CA ILE A 4 44.13 33.98 -5.53
C ILE A 4 43.27 33.17 -6.52
N ALA A 5 43.71 33.03 -7.77
CA ALA A 5 43.02 32.21 -8.77
C ALA A 5 42.93 30.72 -8.36
N ASN A 6 43.99 30.16 -7.75
CA ASN A 6 43.95 28.79 -7.23
C ASN A 6 42.98 28.62 -6.06
N GLN A 7 42.81 29.63 -5.20
CA GLN A 7 41.83 29.60 -4.12
C GLN A 7 40.39 29.62 -4.65
N PHE A 8 40.12 30.43 -5.68
CA PHE A 8 38.81 30.42 -6.33
C PHE A 8 38.52 29.09 -7.04
N LEU A 9 39.50 28.54 -7.76
CA LEU A 9 39.36 27.25 -8.42
C LEU A 9 39.14 26.12 -7.41
N ALA A 10 39.91 26.09 -6.32
CA ALA A 10 39.76 25.10 -5.26
C ALA A 10 38.38 25.18 -4.61
N ASN A 11 37.86 26.38 -4.32
CA ASN A 11 36.52 26.55 -3.77
C ASN A 11 35.43 26.11 -4.76
N TYR A 12 35.61 26.40 -6.05
CA TYR A 12 34.65 25.97 -7.08
C TYR A 12 34.60 24.45 -7.20
N VAL A 13 35.77 23.81 -7.24
CA VAL A 13 35.89 22.34 -7.27
C VAL A 13 35.34 21.72 -5.98
N LEU A 14 35.57 22.35 -4.82
CA LEU A 14 35.02 21.91 -3.54
C LEU A 14 33.49 21.93 -3.57
N VAL A 15 32.88 23.05 -3.97
CA VAL A 15 31.41 23.17 -4.05
C VAL A 15 30.84 22.20 -5.09
N PHE A 16 31.53 21.98 -6.21
CA PHE A 16 31.14 21.01 -7.22
C PHE A 16 31.18 19.56 -6.71
N ILE A 17 32.20 19.20 -5.93
CA ILE A 17 32.27 17.86 -5.30
C ILE A 17 31.16 17.72 -4.26
N ILE A 18 30.92 18.76 -3.44
CA ILE A 18 29.85 18.76 -2.43
C ILE A 18 28.48 18.59 -3.11
N SER A 19 28.20 19.29 -4.21
CA SER A 19 26.92 19.15 -4.92
C SER A 19 26.76 17.77 -5.56
N LEU A 20 27.83 17.19 -6.10
CA LEU A 20 27.81 15.81 -6.62
C LEU A 20 27.51 14.80 -5.52
N LEU A 21 28.12 14.97 -4.34
CA LEU A 21 27.85 14.13 -3.17
C LEU A 21 26.40 14.26 -2.71
N LEU A 22 25.87 15.49 -2.64
CA LEU A 22 24.47 15.71 -2.27
C LEU A 22 23.50 15.02 -3.23
N ALA A 23 23.74 15.12 -4.55
CA ALA A 23 22.92 14.43 -5.54
C ALA A 23 23.01 12.90 -5.39
N PHE A 24 24.22 12.37 -5.16
CA PHE A 24 24.42 10.94 -4.92
C PHE A 24 23.69 10.46 -3.66
N PHE A 25 23.82 11.19 -2.56
CA PHE A 25 23.10 10.88 -1.31
C PHE A 25 21.58 10.97 -1.48
N ALA A 26 21.07 11.94 -2.24
CA ALA A 26 19.65 12.03 -2.52
C ALA A 26 19.13 10.80 -3.26
N LEU A 27 19.89 10.31 -4.25
CA LEU A 27 19.53 9.07 -4.96
C LEU A 27 19.58 7.84 -4.04
N LEU A 28 20.59 7.74 -3.17
CA LEU A 28 20.65 6.65 -2.18
C LEU A 28 19.48 6.69 -1.20
N LEU A 29 19.08 7.89 -0.75
CA LEU A 29 17.97 8.06 0.18
C LEU A 29 16.63 7.72 -0.49
N MET A 30 16.48 8.07 -1.78
CA MET A 30 15.32 7.72 -2.59
C MET A 30 15.21 6.19 -2.75
N ASP A 31 16.30 5.53 -3.12
CA ASP A 31 16.34 4.06 -3.26
C ASP A 31 16.05 3.34 -1.94
N PHE A 32 16.64 3.83 -0.83
CA PHE A 32 16.33 3.31 0.49
C PHE A 32 14.86 3.52 0.87
N ALA A 33 14.30 4.70 0.61
CA ALA A 33 12.90 4.98 0.88
C ALA A 33 11.98 4.09 0.04
N ASP A 34 12.28 3.92 -1.25
CA ASP A 34 11.54 3.02 -2.14
C ASP A 34 11.62 1.57 -1.67
N HIS A 35 12.79 1.11 -1.20
CA HIS A 35 12.97 -0.23 -0.65
C HIS A 35 12.14 -0.43 0.62
N VAL A 36 12.24 0.49 1.58
CA VAL A 36 11.46 0.48 2.83
C VAL A 36 9.96 0.54 2.54
N ILE A 37 9.53 1.39 1.62
CA ILE A 37 8.13 1.51 1.20
C ILE A 37 7.69 0.22 0.51
N SER A 38 8.52 -0.38 -0.33
CA SER A 38 8.17 -1.63 -1.05
C SER A 38 8.08 -2.84 -0.12
N ASP A 39 8.91 -2.92 0.92
CA ASP A 39 8.87 -3.99 1.92
C ASP A 39 7.73 -3.79 2.94
N THR A 40 7.39 -2.54 3.27
CA THR A 40 6.26 -2.22 4.17
C THR A 40 4.90 -2.17 3.45
N LEU A 41 4.90 -2.03 2.13
CA LEU A 41 3.76 -2.38 1.29
C LEU A 41 3.69 -3.91 1.24
N VAL A 42 3.08 -4.49 2.27
CA VAL A 42 2.57 -5.87 2.39
C VAL A 42 1.54 -6.15 1.29
N LYS A 43 1.86 -5.88 0.03
CA LYS A 43 0.92 -5.83 -1.07
C LYS A 43 0.56 -7.22 -1.60
N ASN A 44 1.04 -8.30 -0.98
CA ASN A 44 0.90 -9.62 -1.60
C ASN A 44 0.96 -10.86 -0.69
N ASN A 45 1.16 -10.73 0.62
CA ASN A 45 1.28 -11.93 1.48
C ASN A 45 -0.07 -12.43 2.02
N TYR A 46 -1.09 -11.56 2.05
CA TYR A 46 -2.42 -11.86 2.58
C TYR A 46 -3.48 -11.46 1.56
N THR A 47 -3.47 -12.15 0.43
CA THR A 47 -4.46 -11.97 -0.64
C THR A 47 -5.80 -12.57 -0.23
N ALA A 48 -6.89 -12.05 -0.80
CA ALA A 48 -8.21 -12.65 -0.62
C ALA A 48 -8.21 -14.10 -1.14
N GLU A 49 -7.37 -14.44 -2.11
CA GLU A 49 -7.24 -15.81 -2.65
C GLU A 49 -6.66 -16.82 -1.65
N ILE A 50 -5.69 -16.40 -0.84
CA ILE A 50 -5.05 -17.27 0.17
C ILE A 50 -5.91 -17.37 1.43
N LEU A 51 -6.66 -16.33 1.76
CA LEU A 51 -7.50 -16.27 2.96
C LEU A 51 -8.91 -16.81 2.77
N MET A 52 -9.40 -16.88 1.53
CA MET A 52 -10.76 -17.27 1.23
C MET A 52 -10.98 -18.75 1.52
N GLU A 53 -11.90 -19.02 2.43
CA GLU A 53 -12.42 -20.34 2.73
C GLU A 53 -13.85 -20.49 2.22
N ASP A 54 -14.30 -21.73 2.01
CA ASP A 54 -15.69 -22.01 1.62
C ASP A 54 -16.67 -21.67 2.75
N ASP A 55 -16.25 -21.87 4.01
CA ASP A 55 -16.96 -21.36 5.19
C ASP A 55 -16.21 -20.12 5.74
N TYR A 56 -16.83 -18.95 5.60
CA TYR A 56 -16.23 -17.68 6.03
C TYR A 56 -15.89 -17.64 7.53
N ARG A 57 -16.48 -18.52 8.35
CA ARG A 57 -16.19 -18.62 9.79
C ARG A 57 -14.83 -19.24 10.08
N GLN A 58 -14.23 -19.90 9.09
CA GLN A 58 -12.92 -20.54 9.19
C GLN A 58 -11.78 -19.64 8.73
N ILE A 59 -12.09 -18.47 8.16
CA ILE A 59 -11.10 -17.46 7.79
C ILE A 59 -10.38 -17.01 9.06
N ASP A 60 -9.05 -17.12 9.07
CA ASP A 60 -8.19 -16.53 10.10
C ASP A 60 -7.79 -15.09 9.69
N PRO A 61 -8.38 -14.04 10.30
CA PRO A 61 -8.06 -12.66 9.96
C PRO A 61 -6.81 -12.15 10.70
N THR A 62 -6.26 -12.93 11.64
CA THR A 62 -5.19 -12.49 12.56
C THR A 62 -3.98 -11.89 11.83
N PRO A 63 -3.47 -12.49 10.74
CA PRO A 63 -2.33 -11.94 10.04
C PRO A 63 -2.62 -10.59 9.38
N VAL A 64 -3.85 -10.37 8.90
CA VAL A 64 -4.27 -9.11 8.27
C VAL A 64 -4.44 -8.01 9.32
N ILE A 65 -5.09 -8.33 10.46
CA ILE A 65 -5.34 -7.38 11.54
C ILE A 65 -4.03 -6.89 12.18
N ASN A 66 -3.09 -7.81 12.42
CA ASN A 66 -1.78 -7.47 13.01
C ASN A 66 -0.96 -6.51 12.14
N ASN A 67 -1.26 -6.43 10.84
CA ASN A 67 -0.64 -5.50 9.89
C ASN A 67 -1.52 -4.26 9.62
N GLY A 68 -2.53 -4.00 10.46
CA GLY A 68 -3.39 -2.82 10.37
C GLY A 68 -4.46 -2.87 9.27
N GLY A 69 -4.67 -4.03 8.65
CA GLY A 69 -5.71 -4.24 7.64
C GLY A 69 -7.03 -4.73 8.24
N GLY A 70 -7.93 -5.18 7.35
CA GLY A 70 -9.16 -5.85 7.74
C GLY A 70 -9.66 -6.81 6.66
N VAL A 71 -10.56 -7.68 7.05
CA VAL A 71 -11.20 -8.68 6.20
C VAL A 71 -12.71 -8.48 6.28
N GLN A 72 -13.36 -8.41 5.12
CA GLN A 72 -14.81 -8.34 5.00
C GLN A 72 -15.31 -9.39 4.02
N VAL A 73 -16.43 -10.03 4.35
CA VAL A 73 -17.15 -10.95 3.44
C VAL A 73 -18.52 -10.38 3.17
N ILE A 74 -18.85 -10.26 1.88
CA ILE A 74 -20.12 -9.73 1.40
C ILE A 74 -20.87 -10.85 0.71
N ASN A 75 -22.10 -11.10 1.14
CA ASN A 75 -22.95 -12.11 0.51
C ASN A 75 -23.62 -11.58 -0.78
N SER A 76 -24.31 -12.47 -1.49
CA SER A 76 -25.07 -12.13 -2.71
C SER A 76 -26.19 -11.10 -2.51
N ASN A 77 -26.65 -10.89 -1.26
CA ASN A 77 -27.63 -9.87 -0.89
C ASN A 77 -26.99 -8.51 -0.54
N TYR A 78 -25.69 -8.35 -0.80
CA TYR A 78 -24.89 -7.15 -0.49
C TYR A 78 -24.78 -6.85 1.02
N GLU A 79 -24.90 -7.88 1.85
CA GLU A 79 -24.74 -7.78 3.30
C GLU A 79 -23.33 -8.17 3.69
N VAL A 80 -22.73 -7.38 4.57
CA VAL A 80 -21.44 -7.68 5.20
C VAL A 80 -21.69 -8.73 6.27
N VAL A 81 -21.53 -10.00 5.92
CA VAL A 81 -21.81 -11.16 6.80
C VAL A 81 -20.66 -11.49 7.75
N TYR A 82 -19.48 -10.94 7.47
CA TYR A 82 -18.30 -11.04 8.31
C TYR A 82 -17.44 -9.79 8.18
N SER A 83 -16.93 -9.29 9.30
CA SER A 83 -16.01 -8.15 9.34
C SER A 83 -15.06 -8.31 10.53
N ALA A 84 -13.76 -8.21 10.26
CA ALA A 84 -12.72 -8.24 11.28
C ALA A 84 -11.61 -7.22 10.94
N GLY A 85 -11.11 -6.48 11.94
CA GLY A 85 -10.09 -5.46 11.74
C GLY A 85 -10.62 -4.14 11.17
N LEU A 86 -9.82 -3.51 10.31
CA LEU A 86 -10.20 -2.28 9.61
C LEU A 86 -11.43 -2.51 8.73
N ASN A 87 -12.55 -1.87 9.08
CA ASN A 87 -13.76 -1.87 8.27
C ASN A 87 -13.91 -0.52 7.57
N THR A 88 -13.94 -0.53 6.24
CA THR A 88 -14.11 0.67 5.41
C THR A 88 -15.55 0.89 4.95
N PHE A 89 -16.46 -0.04 5.25
CA PHE A 89 -17.89 0.13 5.00
C PHE A 89 -18.57 0.85 6.16
N ALA A 90 -19.34 1.89 5.84
CA ALA A 90 -20.12 2.64 6.84
C ALA A 90 -21.42 1.94 7.27
N LYS A 91 -21.80 0.84 6.60
CA LYS A 91 -23.07 0.13 6.76
C LYS A 91 -22.85 -1.38 6.64
N ASP A 92 -23.71 -2.14 7.30
CA ASP A 92 -23.71 -3.61 7.24
C ASP A 92 -24.40 -4.16 5.98
N LYS A 93 -25.12 -3.29 5.24
CA LYS A 93 -25.75 -3.63 3.97
C LYS A 93 -25.54 -2.52 2.96
N LEU A 94 -25.06 -2.89 1.79
CA LEU A 94 -24.83 -2.01 0.66
C LEU A 94 -25.99 -2.13 -0.32
N THR A 95 -26.30 -1.05 -1.00
CA THR A 95 -27.08 -1.11 -2.24
C THR A 95 -26.20 -1.60 -3.39
N PRO A 96 -26.78 -2.14 -4.49
CA PRO A 96 -26.01 -2.51 -5.67
C PRO A 96 -25.17 -1.35 -6.24
N ALA A 97 -25.69 -0.12 -6.14
CA ALA A 97 -24.98 1.09 -6.54
C ALA A 97 -23.75 1.33 -5.64
N GLU A 98 -23.92 1.33 -4.32
CA GLU A 98 -22.81 1.52 -3.36
C GLU A 98 -21.73 0.43 -3.51
N PHE A 99 -22.12 -0.82 -3.75
CA PHE A 99 -21.16 -1.89 -3.99
C PHE A 99 -20.40 -1.71 -5.32
N THR A 100 -21.08 -1.26 -6.37
CA THR A 100 -20.44 -0.96 -7.66
C THR A 100 -19.45 0.20 -7.52
N ASP A 101 -19.85 1.27 -6.82
CA ASP A 101 -18.99 2.41 -6.55
C ASP A 101 -17.76 2.00 -5.75
N PHE A 102 -17.92 1.12 -4.76
CA PHE A 102 -16.82 0.52 -4.04
C PHE A 102 -15.87 -0.26 -4.97
N LEU A 103 -16.39 -1.14 -5.83
CA LEU A 103 -15.55 -1.91 -6.77
C LEU A 103 -14.78 -1.02 -7.74
N LEU A 104 -15.38 0.08 -8.19
CA LEU A 104 -14.72 1.07 -9.03
C LEU A 104 -13.62 1.81 -8.26
N ALA A 105 -13.92 2.27 -7.04
CA ALA A 105 -12.98 2.98 -6.18
C ALA A 105 -11.80 2.09 -5.74
N ALA A 106 -12.06 0.81 -5.46
CA ALA A 106 -11.06 -0.17 -5.03
C ALA A 106 -9.94 -0.39 -6.07
N LYS A 107 -10.22 -0.15 -7.35
CA LYS A 107 -9.24 -0.25 -8.45
C LYS A 107 -8.51 1.05 -8.75
N GLN A 108 -8.88 2.16 -8.12
CA GLN A 108 -8.24 3.45 -8.37
C GLN A 108 -6.85 3.51 -7.73
N THR A 109 -5.96 4.29 -8.35
CA THR A 109 -4.65 4.63 -7.78
C THR A 109 -4.77 5.88 -6.91
N GLY A 110 -4.03 5.94 -5.80
CA GLY A 110 -4.03 7.10 -4.90
C GLY A 110 -5.09 7.06 -3.78
N VAL A 111 -5.77 5.93 -3.60
CA VAL A 111 -6.62 5.68 -2.43
C VAL A 111 -5.78 5.26 -1.21
N PRO A 112 -6.20 5.59 0.02
CA PRO A 112 -5.42 5.32 1.23
C PRO A 112 -5.29 3.83 1.58
N TYR A 113 -6.09 2.96 0.95
CA TYR A 113 -6.13 1.52 1.21
C TYR A 113 -5.99 0.73 -0.08
N SER A 114 -5.22 -0.35 -0.05
CA SER A 114 -5.17 -1.33 -1.14
C SER A 114 -6.22 -2.41 -0.88
N TYR A 115 -7.01 -2.74 -1.89
CA TYR A 115 -8.02 -3.79 -1.81
C TYR A 115 -7.62 -4.97 -2.69
N ASP A 116 -7.73 -6.18 -2.15
CA ASP A 116 -7.72 -7.40 -2.94
C ASP A 116 -9.06 -8.11 -2.77
N ILE A 117 -9.73 -8.38 -3.89
CA ILE A 117 -11.12 -8.84 -3.93
C ILE A 117 -11.16 -10.15 -4.71
N ARG A 118 -11.77 -11.18 -4.12
CA ARG A 118 -12.04 -12.47 -4.76
C ARG A 118 -13.48 -12.87 -4.55
N TYR A 119 -14.02 -13.56 -5.55
CA TYR A 119 -15.33 -14.18 -5.49
C TYR A 119 -15.14 -15.66 -5.19
N ASN A 120 -15.89 -16.18 -4.23
CA ASN A 120 -15.93 -17.61 -3.99
C ASN A 120 -17.03 -18.22 -4.89
N ASP A 121 -16.65 -18.98 -5.91
CA ASP A 121 -17.60 -19.66 -6.80
C ASP A 121 -18.23 -20.91 -6.14
N ARG A 122 -17.69 -21.36 -5.00
CA ARG A 122 -18.11 -22.59 -4.28
C ARG A 122 -18.92 -22.31 -3.02
N GLY A 123 -18.72 -21.17 -2.38
CA GLY A 123 -19.49 -20.71 -1.22
C GLY A 123 -20.61 -19.76 -1.65
N GLN A 124 -21.87 -20.18 -1.52
CA GLN A 124 -23.04 -19.31 -1.70
C GLN A 124 -23.39 -18.56 -0.41
#